data_AF-A0A6P0HHZ1-F1
#
_entry.id   AF-A0A6P0HHZ1-F1
#
_cell.length_a   1.000
_cell.length_b   1.000
_cell.length_c   1.000
_cell.angle_alpha   90.00
_cell.angle_beta   90.00
_cell.angle_gamma   90.00
#
_symmetry.space_group_name_H-M   'P 1'
#
loop_
_entity.id
_entity.type
_entity.pdbx_description
1 polymer ?
#
loop_
_entity_poly.entity_id
_entity_poly.type
_entity_poly.pdbx_seq_one_letter_code
_entity_poly.pdbx_strand_id
1 'polypeptide(L)'
;MSARQETGLEGLLGSAQQVAGLVAARGRGDVAGARTLTRQLVEGGDLAGGALLVAELALGLLARESGQSLDEVVGQLNLRLMQMPHG
;
A
#
# COMPACT_ATOMS: atom_id res chain seq x y z
N MET A 1 -4.23 7.52 -27.44
CA MET A 1 -3.58 6.34 -26.83
C MET A 1 -4.41 5.89 -25.62
N SER A 2 -5.55 5.23 -25.85
CA SER A 2 -6.30 4.59 -24.76
C SER A 2 -5.78 3.17 -24.58
N ALA A 3 -4.74 3.03 -23.76
CA ALA A 3 -4.37 1.74 -23.19
C ALA A 3 -5.48 1.35 -22.21
N ARG A 4 -6.48 0.65 -22.76
CA ARG A 4 -7.17 -0.51 -22.21
C ARG A 4 -6.88 -0.73 -20.72
N GLN A 5 -7.90 -0.60 -19.87
CA GLN A 5 -7.89 -1.12 -18.52
C GLN A 5 -7.33 -2.55 -18.55
N GLU A 6 -6.15 -2.77 -17.96
CA GLU A 6 -5.63 -4.10 -17.65
C GLU A 6 -6.45 -4.66 -16.49
N THR A 7 -7.71 -4.99 -16.73
CA THR A 7 -8.56 -5.67 -15.75
C THR A 7 -8.04 -7.08 -15.57
N GLY A 8 -7.24 -7.28 -14.51
CA GLY A 8 -6.61 -8.56 -14.19
C GLY A 8 -5.52 -8.42 -13.12
N LEU A 9 -4.80 -9.51 -12.86
CA LEU A 9 -3.69 -9.55 -11.91
C LEU A 9 -2.58 -8.54 -12.24
N GLU A 10 -2.30 -8.31 -13.52
CA GLU A 10 -1.23 -7.39 -13.98
C GLU A 10 -1.52 -5.95 -13.55
N GLY A 11 -2.74 -5.45 -13.76
CA GLY A 11 -3.13 -4.12 -13.32
C GLY A 11 -3.07 -3.96 -11.79
N LEU A 12 -3.46 -5.00 -11.05
CA LEU A 12 -3.33 -5.02 -9.59
C LEU A 12 -1.86 -4.95 -9.15
N LEU A 13 -0.97 -5.72 -9.80
CA LEU A 13 0.47 -5.71 -9.51
C LEU A 13 1.11 -4.36 -9.84
N GLY A 14 0.76 -3.74 -10.97
CA GLY A 14 1.21 -2.40 -11.33
C GLY A 14 0.78 -1.34 -10.30
N SER A 15 -0.47 -1.43 -9.85
CA SER A 15 -1.02 -0.55 -8.82
C SER A 15 -0.32 -0.73 -7.47
N ALA A 16 -0.03 -1.97 -7.08
CA ALA A 16 0.73 -2.27 -5.87
C ALA A 16 2.18 -1.73 -5.96
N GLN A 17 2.84 -1.85 -7.11
CA GLN A 17 4.16 -1.25 -7.34
C GLN A 17 4.13 0.28 -7.21
N GLN A 18 3.10 0.94 -7.74
CA GLN A 18 2.92 2.38 -7.58
C GLN A 18 2.69 2.77 -6.11
N VAL A 19 1.91 2.00 -5.35
CA VAL A 19 1.72 2.22 -3.91
C VAL A 19 3.04 2.02 -3.13
N ALA A 20 3.82 0.99 -3.45
CA ALA A 20 5.14 0.83 -2.86
C ALA A 20 6.06 2.03 -3.16
N GLY A 21 6.01 2.56 -4.39
CA GLY A 21 6.67 3.80 -4.78
C GLY A 21 6.21 5.01 -3.96
N LEU A 22 4.91 5.10 -3.67
CA LEU A 22 4.33 6.17 -2.83
C LEU A 22 4.85 6.10 -1.40
N VAL A 23 4.90 4.90 -0.80
CA VAL A 23 5.48 4.69 0.54
C VAL A 23 6.95 5.10 0.57
N ALA A 24 7.72 4.70 -0.45
CA ALA A 24 9.14 5.06 -0.55
C ALA A 24 9.35 6.58 -0.73
N ALA A 25 8.53 7.24 -1.56
CA ALA A 25 8.59 8.70 -1.74
C ALA A 25 8.30 9.43 -0.42
N ARG A 26 7.27 9.02 0.32
CA ARG A 26 6.96 9.55 1.66
C ARG A 26 8.11 9.34 2.64
N GLY A 27 8.70 8.14 2.67
CA GLY A 27 9.83 7.83 3.55
C GLY A 27 11.07 8.70 3.28
N ARG A 28 11.28 9.13 2.04
CA ARG A 28 12.37 10.05 1.67
C ARG A 28 12.02 11.54 1.82
N GLY A 29 10.79 11.89 2.22
CA GLY A 29 10.32 13.28 2.22
C GLY A 29 10.11 13.88 0.81
N ASP A 30 10.04 13.05 -0.23
CA ASP A 30 9.75 13.49 -1.61
C ASP A 30 8.25 13.78 -1.77
N VAL A 31 7.86 14.99 -1.36
CA VAL A 31 6.46 15.42 -1.38
C VAL A 31 5.92 15.56 -2.82
N ALA A 32 6.79 15.92 -3.78
CA ALA A 32 6.38 16.04 -5.18
C ALA A 32 6.08 14.68 -5.79
N GLY A 33 6.99 13.72 -5.64
CA GLY A 33 6.81 12.34 -6.11
C GLY A 33 5.59 11.67 -5.45
N ALA A 34 5.43 11.84 -4.14
CA ALA A 34 4.27 11.29 -3.42
C ALA A 34 2.94 11.84 -3.96
N ARG A 35 2.87 13.14 -4.25
CA ARG A 35 1.65 13.75 -4.84
C ARG A 35 1.36 13.24 -6.25
N THR A 36 2.38 13.11 -7.09
CA THR A 36 2.22 12.59 -8.45
C THR A 36 1.68 11.16 -8.45
N LEU A 37 2.27 10.27 -7.65
CA LEU A 37 1.84 8.87 -7.54
C LEU A 37 0.42 8.76 -6.97
N THR A 38 0.11 9.55 -5.94
CA THR A 38 -1.25 9.58 -5.36
C THR A 38 -2.28 9.97 -6.42
N ARG A 39 -2.01 10.99 -7.24
CA ARG A 39 -2.93 11.42 -8.30
C ARG A 39 -3.15 10.33 -9.33
N GLN A 40 -2.09 9.70 -9.81
CA GLN A 40 -2.16 8.61 -10.80
C GLN A 40 -3.02 7.44 -10.30
N LEU A 41 -2.83 7.04 -9.03
CA LEU A 41 -3.59 5.96 -8.41
C LEU A 41 -5.07 6.31 -8.18
N VAL A 42 -5.37 7.57 -7.82
CA VAL A 42 -6.76 8.03 -7.61
C VAL A 42 -7.51 8.14 -8.94
N GLU A 43 -6.87 8.70 -9.97
CA GLU A 43 -7.48 8.85 -11.30
C GLU A 43 -7.70 7.50 -11.99
N GLY A 44 -6.81 6.52 -11.75
CA GLY A 44 -6.98 5.14 -12.23
C GLY A 44 -8.06 4.34 -11.49
N GLY A 45 -8.42 4.75 -10.27
CA GLY A 45 -9.36 4.00 -9.42
C GLY A 45 -8.73 2.78 -8.73
N ASP A 46 -7.41 2.60 -8.84
CA ASP A 46 -6.72 1.37 -8.42
C ASP A 46 -6.04 1.47 -7.05
N LEU A 47 -6.12 2.63 -6.39
CA LEU A 47 -5.47 2.88 -5.11
C LEU A 47 -5.83 1.84 -4.05
N ALA A 48 -7.12 1.51 -3.90
CA ALA A 48 -7.59 0.60 -2.86
C ALA A 48 -7.04 -0.82 -3.06
N GLY A 49 -7.11 -1.35 -4.29
CA GLY A 49 -6.61 -2.68 -4.63
C GLY A 49 -5.09 -2.77 -4.45
N GLY A 50 -4.36 -1.81 -5.01
CA GLY A 50 -2.90 -1.76 -4.88
C GLY A 50 -2.45 -1.62 -3.41
N ALA A 51 -3.14 -0.80 -2.62
CA ALA A 51 -2.82 -0.61 -1.21
C ALA A 51 -3.12 -1.85 -0.36
N LEU A 52 -4.22 -2.55 -0.63
CA LEU A 52 -4.54 -3.79 0.04
C LEU A 52 -3.47 -4.85 -0.20
N LEU A 53 -3.07 -5.07 -1.47
CA LEU A 53 -2.05 -6.06 -1.80
C LEU A 53 -0.70 -5.75 -1.12
N VAL A 54 -0.29 -4.47 -1.10
CA VAL A 54 0.93 -4.06 -0.39
C VAL A 54 0.81 -4.33 1.12
N ALA A 55 -0.34 -4.05 1.72
CA ALA A 55 -0.58 -4.30 3.14
C ALA A 55 -0.52 -5.80 3.47
N GLU A 56 -1.19 -6.66 2.67
CA GLU A 56 -1.18 -8.12 2.85
C GLU A 56 0.23 -8.69 2.77
N LEU A 57 1.02 -8.28 1.78
CA LEU A 57 2.40 -8.72 1.62
C LEU A 57 3.28 -8.25 2.77
N ALA A 58 3.16 -6.99 3.18
CA ALA A 58 3.94 -6.43 4.29
C ALA A 58 3.63 -7.13 5.63
N LEU A 59 2.35 -7.36 5.92
CA LEU A 59 1.92 -8.05 7.14
C LEU A 59 2.32 -9.53 7.13
N GLY A 60 2.22 -10.20 5.97
CA GLY A 60 2.68 -11.57 5.80
C GLY A 60 4.19 -11.71 5.99
N LEU A 61 4.98 -10.77 5.46
CA LEU A 61 6.43 -10.73 5.69
C LEU A 61 6.76 -10.51 7.17
N LEU A 62 6.09 -9.55 7.82
CA LEU A 62 6.29 -9.27 9.24
C LEU A 62 5.93 -10.48 10.12
N ALA A 63 4.82 -11.15 9.86
CA ALA A 63 4.43 -12.37 10.57
C ALA A 63 5.51 -13.45 10.44
N ARG A 64 6.01 -13.67 9.22
CA ARG A 64 7.09 -14.64 8.95
C ARG A 64 8.40 -14.29 9.66
N GLU A 65 8.82 -13.03 9.64
CA GLU A 65 10.07 -12.57 10.24
C GLU A 65 10.02 -12.54 11.77
N SER A 66 8.86 -12.22 12.34
CA SER A 66 8.65 -12.18 13.79
C SER A 66 8.34 -13.55 14.41
N GLY A 67 8.00 -14.55 13.60
CA GLY A 67 7.52 -15.85 14.07
C GLY A 67 6.10 -15.80 14.66
N GLN A 68 5.40 -14.68 14.53
CA GLN A 68 4.02 -14.51 14.99
C GLN A 68 3.03 -14.99 13.93
N SER A 69 1.82 -15.33 14.37
CA SER A 69 0.69 -15.52 13.47
C SER A 69 0.25 -14.20 12.83
N LEU A 70 -0.41 -14.28 11.67
CA LEU A 70 -0.94 -13.09 11.00
C LEU A 70 -1.97 -12.36 11.90
N ASP A 71 -2.80 -13.09 12.64
CA ASP A 71 -3.79 -12.52 13.55
C ASP A 71 -3.15 -11.70 14.68
N GLU A 72 -2.03 -12.17 15.24
CA GLU A 72 -1.28 -11.43 16.26
C GLU A 72 -0.70 -10.13 15.70
N VAL A 73 -0.16 -10.17 14.48
CA VAL A 73 0.39 -8.97 13.81
C VAL A 73 -0.71 -7.96 13.50
N VAL A 74 -1.85 -8.41 12.95
CA VAL A 74 -3.01 -7.55 12.67
C VAL A 74 -3.59 -6.97 13.95
N GLY A 75 -3.68 -7.77 15.02
CA GLY A 75 -4.11 -7.29 16.34
C GLY A 75 -3.21 -6.18 16.88
N GLN A 76 -1.89 -6.35 16.80
CA GLN A 76 -0.92 -5.33 17.18
C GLN A 76 -1.02 -4.07 16.33
N LEU A 77 -1.19 -4.20 15.01
CA LEU A 77 -1.40 -3.07 14.10
C LEU A 77 -2.65 -2.28 14.51
N ASN A 78 -3.76 -2.96 14.78
CA ASN A 78 -5.00 -2.31 15.21
C ASN A 78 -4.84 -1.56 16.53
N LEU A 79 -4.15 -2.15 17.52
CA LEU A 79 -3.81 -1.48 18.77
C LEU A 79 -2.97 -0.21 18.51
N ARG A 80 -1.99 -0.29 17.61
CA ARG A 80 -1.16 0.86 17.22
C ARG A 80 -1.98 1.97 16.57
N LEU A 81 -2.89 1.61 15.65
CA LEU A 81 -3.78 2.55 14.96
C LEU A 81 -4.70 3.28 15.95
N MET A 82 -5.27 2.57 16.93
CA MET A 82 -6.09 3.19 17.98
C MET A 82 -5.31 4.17 18.87
N GLN A 83 -3.99 4.00 18.96
CA GLN A 83 -3.11 4.86 19.76
C GLN A 83 -2.50 6.01 18.95
N MET A 84 -2.71 6.07 17.62
CA MET A 84 -2.18 7.16 16.82
C MET A 84 -2.86 8.48 17.20
N PRO A 85 -2.11 9.58 17.40
CA PRO A 85 -2.70 10.88 17.70
C PRO A 85 -3.71 11.28 16.62
N HIS A 86 -4.92 11.63 17.04
CA HIS A 86 -5.86 12.37 16.21
C HIS A 86 -5.45 13.84 16.32
N GLY A 87 -4.62 14.29 15.37
CA GLY A 87 -4.28 15.71 15.23
C GLY A 87 -5.51 16.56 14.94
#